data_AF-A0A9W7YQE3-F1
#
_entry.id   AF-A0A9W7YQE3-F1
#
_cell.length_a   1.000
_cell.length_b   1.000
_cell.length_c   1.000
_cell.angle_alpha   90.00
_cell.angle_beta   90.00
_cell.angle_gamma   90.00
#
_symmetry.space_group_name_H-M   'P 1'
#
loop_
_entity.id
_entity.type
_entity.pdbx_description
1 polymer ?
#
loop_
_entity_poly.entity_id
_entity_poly.type
_entity_poly.pdbx_seq_one_letter_code
_entity_poly.pdbx_strand_id
1 'polypeptide(L)'
;MVAGMTPTTANEKFVAAVNNAGYHAEIAGGGMHSESEMVDKLQTLSESIGPGLGITLNCIYVSPQQWAFQFPALLRMRNEGFPIAGLCIGGGVPSLNQVLEIIDSLRAAGIRHVSFKPSTAESIRHVVQVAQASRGFPIVLQWTGGRSGGHHLFEDFHQPILETYAAIRACDNIALVAGSGFGDAEGSLPYVTGDWSIAYGRAPMPFDGILLGSRVMVAQEAGTSPAVKQLIVTTAELPDVEWDQTYDGAYNGVATITTEYGELNHMLAIRGAMFIREMYDTILNQPRDQHEALLLARKDEIISRLNNDYMRPWFGRKTDGRVVDLEEMTYTEVISRAVELMYIKHQCQWTHESHRRIVVDFVERCESRMSRNVLGVLILTIHEGIGPTGYADLVRNVYPEAATTILLSEDAEFFKMLCKRRGQKPPMFVVDLGKDFGLLMQKDSTWPSEHLDAVVDQDPQRVCIQQGPVVARYSTVVDEPVKTILDNIYHKHIAALTERLYDSDESRIPVVEYLGADPVAVDLPDSVTVRSSDTERVFVLPENTDQLPDTKVWLQALAGPRKSWLQAWLTAPVVLQGTKYAENKIQRLLRPRPGRTVTIRMIDDIPLTLKVVGA
;
A
#
# COMPACT_ATOMS: atom_id res chain seq x y z
N MET A 1 7.81 -9.19 6.31
CA MET A 1 6.65 -8.78 5.47
C MET A 1 7.02 -7.57 4.64
N VAL A 2 6.28 -7.28 3.56
CA VAL A 2 6.40 -6.05 2.77
C VAL A 2 5.21 -5.14 3.05
N ALA A 3 5.48 -3.88 3.41
CA ALA A 3 4.44 -2.94 3.80
C ALA A 3 3.67 -2.37 2.60
N GLY A 4 2.45 -1.90 2.83
CA GLY A 4 1.68 -1.14 1.86
C GLY A 4 2.30 0.24 1.61
N MET A 5 2.76 0.48 0.38
CA MET A 5 3.44 1.70 -0.06
C MET A 5 2.90 2.16 -1.42
N THR A 6 2.52 3.43 -1.53
CA THR A 6 2.22 4.04 -2.83
C THR A 6 3.48 4.76 -3.32
N PRO A 7 4.02 4.46 -4.53
CA PRO A 7 3.38 3.69 -5.60
C PRO A 7 3.72 2.20 -5.60
N THR A 8 4.83 1.77 -4.97
CA THR A 8 5.46 0.46 -5.22
C THR A 8 4.56 -0.76 -5.02
N THR A 9 3.72 -0.78 -3.98
CA THR A 9 2.78 -1.89 -3.74
C THR A 9 1.36 -1.59 -4.20
N ALA A 10 1.14 -0.53 -4.99
CA ALA A 10 -0.07 -0.41 -5.81
C ALA A 10 0.02 -1.26 -7.10
N ASN A 11 1.20 -1.78 -7.41
CA ASN A 11 1.46 -2.75 -8.46
C ASN A 11 1.12 -4.18 -7.98
N GLU A 12 0.02 -4.73 -8.49
CA GLU A 12 -0.45 -6.07 -8.14
C GLU A 12 0.52 -7.20 -8.54
N LYS A 13 1.34 -7.01 -9.58
CA LYS A 13 2.34 -8.01 -10.00
C LYS A 13 3.48 -8.10 -8.98
N PHE A 14 3.91 -6.96 -8.45
CA PHE A 14 4.93 -6.94 -7.40
C PHE A 14 4.42 -7.62 -6.13
N VAL A 15 3.20 -7.29 -5.69
CA VAL A 15 2.58 -7.93 -4.52
C VAL A 15 2.38 -9.43 -4.73
N ALA A 16 2.01 -9.85 -5.95
CA ALA A 16 1.92 -11.26 -6.29
C ALA A 16 3.28 -11.97 -6.19
N ALA A 17 4.36 -11.34 -6.67
CA ALA A 17 5.71 -11.89 -6.57
C ALA A 17 6.15 -12.10 -5.11
N VAL A 18 5.89 -11.13 -4.22
CA VAL A 18 6.18 -11.25 -2.78
C VAL A 18 5.38 -12.39 -2.14
N ASN A 19 4.07 -12.45 -2.42
CA ASN A 19 3.20 -13.50 -1.89
C ASN A 19 3.65 -14.90 -2.37
N ASN A 20 3.95 -15.04 -3.67
CA ASN A 20 4.41 -16.30 -4.25
C ASN A 20 5.82 -16.70 -3.77
N ALA A 21 6.61 -15.74 -3.31
CA ALA A 21 7.87 -16.01 -2.61
C ALA A 21 7.67 -16.55 -1.18
N GLY A 22 6.43 -16.59 -0.67
CA GLY A 22 6.09 -17.12 0.66
C GLY A 22 6.00 -16.04 1.75
N TYR A 23 6.01 -14.76 1.39
CA TYR A 23 6.00 -13.65 2.34
C TYR A 23 4.71 -12.85 2.29
N HIS A 24 4.29 -12.32 3.43
CA HIS A 24 3.15 -11.42 3.51
C HIS A 24 3.47 -10.07 2.86
N ALA A 25 2.56 -9.57 2.00
CA ALA A 25 2.59 -8.22 1.45
C ALA A 25 1.21 -7.55 1.51
N GLU A 26 1.20 -6.21 1.64
CA GLU A 26 -0.01 -5.41 1.55
C GLU A 26 -0.09 -4.71 0.19
N ILE A 27 -1.24 -4.85 -0.49
CA ILE A 27 -1.55 -4.05 -1.69
C ILE A 27 -1.98 -2.64 -1.25
N ALA A 28 -1.34 -1.60 -1.77
CA ALA A 28 -1.61 -0.21 -1.42
C ALA A 28 -2.86 0.32 -2.11
N GLY A 29 -3.92 0.58 -1.34
CA GLY A 29 -5.15 1.20 -1.81
C GLY A 29 -5.01 2.69 -2.16
N GLY A 30 -3.93 3.36 -1.74
CA GLY A 30 -3.71 4.78 -2.06
C GLY A 30 -3.67 5.09 -3.56
N GLY A 31 -3.25 4.11 -4.38
CA GLY A 31 -3.25 4.20 -5.85
C GLY A 31 -4.52 3.72 -6.53
N MET A 32 -5.59 3.41 -5.79
CA MET A 32 -6.89 3.02 -6.34
C MET A 32 -7.85 4.19 -6.18
N HIS A 33 -8.41 4.68 -7.29
CA HIS A 33 -9.20 5.91 -7.32
C HIS A 33 -10.70 5.67 -7.52
N SER A 34 -11.10 4.45 -7.85
CA SER A 34 -12.50 4.01 -7.93
C SER A 34 -12.68 2.59 -7.42
N GLU A 35 -13.93 2.23 -7.15
CA GLU A 35 -14.30 0.86 -6.79
C GLU A 35 -13.99 -0.13 -7.93
N SER A 36 -14.22 0.25 -9.18
CA SER A 36 -13.93 -0.62 -10.34
C SER A 36 -12.44 -0.92 -10.45
N GLU A 37 -11.59 0.09 -10.31
CA GLU A 37 -10.14 -0.09 -10.35
C GLU A 37 -9.64 -0.99 -9.21
N MET A 38 -10.20 -0.82 -8.00
CA MET A 38 -9.91 -1.69 -6.88
C MET A 38 -10.30 -3.14 -7.16
N VAL A 39 -11.52 -3.38 -7.66
CA VAL A 39 -12.02 -4.73 -7.97
C VAL A 39 -11.14 -5.39 -9.02
N ASP A 40 -10.82 -4.70 -10.12
CA ASP A 40 -10.00 -5.22 -11.21
C ASP A 40 -8.59 -5.59 -10.72
N LYS A 41 -7.97 -4.71 -9.91
CA LYS A 41 -6.63 -4.97 -9.33
C LYS A 41 -6.64 -6.13 -8.36
N LEU A 42 -7.61 -6.20 -7.45
CA LEU A 42 -7.70 -7.30 -6.49
C LEU A 42 -8.04 -8.63 -7.16
N GLN A 43 -8.83 -8.61 -8.23
CA GLN A 43 -9.08 -9.80 -9.04
C GLN A 43 -7.81 -10.28 -9.74
N THR A 44 -7.11 -9.39 -10.44
CA THR A 44 -5.83 -9.70 -11.09
C THR A 44 -4.82 -10.25 -10.09
N LEU A 45 -4.73 -9.65 -8.89
CA LEU A 45 -3.88 -10.15 -7.81
C LEU A 45 -4.30 -11.56 -7.37
N SER A 46 -5.60 -11.80 -7.17
CA SER A 46 -6.11 -13.11 -6.73
C SER A 46 -5.86 -14.24 -7.73
N GLU A 47 -5.82 -13.91 -9.01
CA GLU A 47 -5.50 -14.85 -10.10
C GLU A 47 -3.99 -15.10 -10.23
N SER A 48 -3.17 -14.17 -9.72
CA SER A 48 -1.70 -14.21 -9.82
C SER A 48 -1.00 -14.84 -8.60
N ILE A 49 -1.69 -14.97 -7.47
CA ILE A 49 -1.14 -15.58 -6.25
C ILE A 49 -1.45 -17.07 -6.16
N GLY A 50 -0.55 -17.83 -5.54
CA GLY A 50 -0.73 -19.26 -5.25
C GLY A 50 -1.99 -19.53 -4.41
N PRO A 51 -2.69 -20.66 -4.64
CA PRO A 51 -3.87 -21.03 -3.86
C PRO A 51 -3.61 -21.03 -2.35
N GLY A 52 -4.50 -20.40 -1.59
CA GLY A 52 -4.39 -20.33 -0.13
C GLY A 52 -3.67 -19.09 0.39
N LEU A 53 -2.91 -18.39 -0.44
CA LEU A 53 -2.33 -17.10 -0.08
C LEU A 53 -3.43 -16.05 0.07
N GLY A 54 -3.22 -15.11 1.01
CA GLY A 54 -4.22 -14.11 1.38
C GLY A 54 -3.78 -12.70 0.99
N ILE A 55 -4.75 -11.86 0.63
CA ILE A 55 -4.55 -10.45 0.29
C ILE A 55 -4.83 -9.60 1.53
N THR A 56 -3.92 -8.67 1.84
CA THR A 56 -4.16 -7.59 2.80
C THR A 56 -4.20 -6.26 2.06
N LEU A 57 -5.31 -5.53 2.17
CA LEU A 57 -5.46 -4.20 1.57
C LEU A 57 -5.01 -3.12 2.56
N ASN A 58 -4.08 -2.24 2.17
CA ASN A 58 -3.69 -1.07 2.94
C ASN A 58 -4.46 0.17 2.50
N CYS A 59 -5.39 0.62 3.33
CA CYS A 59 -6.22 1.81 3.11
C CYS A 59 -5.67 3.02 3.85
N ILE A 60 -5.90 4.22 3.30
CA ILE A 60 -5.53 5.50 3.93
C ILE A 60 -6.80 6.10 4.55
N TYR A 61 -6.91 6.06 5.88
CA TYR A 61 -8.15 6.44 6.59
C TYR A 61 -8.49 7.93 6.45
N VAL A 62 -7.48 8.81 6.45
CA VAL A 62 -7.63 10.26 6.23
C VAL A 62 -8.04 10.64 4.80
N SER A 63 -8.29 9.66 3.93
CA SER A 63 -8.92 9.86 2.62
C SER A 63 -10.38 9.36 2.63
N PRO A 64 -11.35 10.15 3.15
CA PRO A 64 -12.75 9.71 3.26
C PRO A 64 -13.35 9.24 1.95
N GLN A 65 -12.94 9.85 0.83
CA GLN A 65 -13.42 9.49 -0.51
C GLN A 65 -12.99 8.07 -0.90
N GLN A 66 -11.73 7.70 -0.64
CA GLN A 66 -11.24 6.34 -0.89
C GLN A 66 -11.87 5.36 0.10
N TRP A 67 -11.89 5.69 1.39
CA TRP A 67 -12.48 4.83 2.42
C TRP A 67 -13.94 4.47 2.12
N ALA A 68 -14.73 5.44 1.63
CA ALA A 68 -16.15 5.28 1.34
C ALA A 68 -16.46 4.17 0.33
N PHE A 69 -15.55 3.88 -0.60
CA PHE A 69 -15.71 2.76 -1.53
C PHE A 69 -14.84 1.56 -1.18
N GLN A 70 -13.62 1.76 -0.66
CA GLN A 70 -12.68 0.67 -0.41
C GLN A 70 -13.16 -0.29 0.67
N PHE A 71 -13.62 0.24 1.81
CA PHE A 71 -14.00 -0.61 2.93
C PHE A 71 -15.26 -1.47 2.64
N PRO A 72 -16.37 -0.90 2.09
CA PRO A 72 -17.52 -1.70 1.71
C PRO A 72 -17.21 -2.73 0.61
N ALA A 73 -16.43 -2.35 -0.40
CA ALA A 73 -16.05 -3.26 -1.49
C ALA A 73 -15.21 -4.44 -0.98
N LEU A 74 -14.26 -4.18 -0.08
CA LEU A 74 -13.44 -5.21 0.56
C LEU A 74 -14.29 -6.27 1.28
N LEU A 75 -15.29 -5.85 2.07
CA LEU A 75 -16.21 -6.77 2.75
C LEU A 75 -17.06 -7.57 1.76
N ARG A 76 -17.55 -6.92 0.70
CA ARG A 76 -18.35 -7.58 -0.33
C ARG A 76 -17.55 -8.63 -1.09
N MET A 77 -16.37 -8.27 -1.60
CA MET A 77 -15.48 -9.18 -2.32
C MET A 77 -15.09 -10.38 -1.44
N ARG A 78 -14.83 -10.13 -0.15
CA ARG A 78 -14.59 -11.20 0.81
C ARG A 78 -15.75 -12.20 0.87
N ASN A 79 -16.99 -11.72 0.95
CA ASN A 79 -18.20 -12.55 0.97
C ASN A 79 -18.44 -13.28 -0.36
N GLU A 80 -17.96 -12.74 -1.48
CA GLU A 80 -17.96 -13.40 -2.81
C GLU A 80 -16.88 -14.50 -2.95
N GLY A 81 -16.05 -14.68 -1.92
CA GLY A 81 -15.04 -15.73 -1.81
C GLY A 81 -13.63 -15.31 -2.21
N PHE A 82 -13.38 -14.02 -2.49
CA PHE A 82 -12.03 -13.54 -2.76
C PHE A 82 -11.11 -13.83 -1.57
N PRO A 83 -9.82 -14.14 -1.81
CA PRO A 83 -8.86 -14.50 -0.77
C PRO A 83 -8.38 -13.28 0.03
N ILE A 84 -9.29 -12.41 0.45
CA ILE A 84 -8.98 -11.25 1.29
C ILE A 84 -8.83 -11.74 2.74
N ALA A 85 -7.63 -11.55 3.29
CA ALA A 85 -7.24 -12.05 4.60
C ALA A 85 -7.10 -10.95 5.65
N GLY A 86 -6.86 -9.70 5.25
CA GLY A 86 -6.62 -8.59 6.17
C GLY A 86 -6.95 -7.22 5.63
N LEU A 87 -7.05 -6.27 6.55
CA LEU A 87 -7.16 -4.84 6.29
C LEU A 87 -6.04 -4.14 7.07
N CYS A 88 -5.30 -3.25 6.43
CA CYS A 88 -4.36 -2.35 7.07
C CYS A 88 -4.90 -0.93 7.00
N ILE A 89 -4.93 -0.24 8.14
CA ILE A 89 -5.43 1.13 8.27
C ILE A 89 -4.23 2.03 8.55
N GLY A 90 -3.79 2.74 7.49
CA GLY A 90 -2.76 3.77 7.53
C GLY A 90 -3.37 5.18 7.53
N GLY A 91 -2.50 6.20 7.69
CA GLY A 91 -2.93 7.60 7.69
C GLY A 91 -3.81 7.93 8.91
N GLY A 92 -3.41 7.50 10.10
CA GLY A 92 -4.12 7.75 11.35
C GLY A 92 -4.99 6.58 11.82
N VAL A 93 -5.12 6.43 13.13
CA VAL A 93 -5.97 5.40 13.76
C VAL A 93 -7.36 6.02 14.02
N PRO A 94 -8.47 5.42 13.56
CA PRO A 94 -9.81 5.93 13.83
C PRO A 94 -10.14 5.98 15.33
N SER A 95 -11.24 6.64 15.70
CA SER A 95 -11.71 6.61 17.09
C SER A 95 -12.04 5.17 17.54
N LEU A 96 -11.96 4.90 18.85
CA LEU A 96 -12.16 3.56 19.40
C LEU A 96 -13.47 2.91 18.91
N ASN A 97 -14.59 3.62 18.99
CA ASN A 97 -15.89 3.10 18.58
C ASN A 97 -15.92 2.74 17.09
N GLN A 98 -15.37 3.60 16.22
CA GLN A 98 -15.28 3.32 14.78
C GLN A 98 -14.42 2.10 14.50
N VAL A 99 -13.31 1.94 15.21
CA VAL A 99 -12.45 0.75 15.07
C VAL A 99 -13.17 -0.52 15.49
N LEU A 100 -13.94 -0.48 16.58
CA LEU A 100 -14.70 -1.65 17.02
C LEU A 100 -15.79 -2.04 16.02
N GLU A 101 -16.50 -1.08 15.43
CA GLU A 101 -17.46 -1.32 14.35
C GLU A 101 -16.80 -1.92 13.10
N ILE A 102 -15.62 -1.43 12.74
CA ILE A 102 -14.80 -1.98 11.66
C ILE A 102 -14.45 -3.44 11.98
N ILE A 103 -13.92 -3.72 13.17
CA ILE A 103 -13.53 -5.07 13.60
C ILE A 103 -14.72 -6.03 13.60
N ASP A 104 -15.90 -5.60 14.06
CA ASP A 104 -17.11 -6.43 14.02
C ASP A 104 -17.53 -6.75 12.59
N SER A 105 -17.40 -5.78 11.67
CA SER A 105 -17.66 -6.01 10.25
C SER A 105 -16.64 -6.95 9.61
N LEU A 106 -15.35 -6.79 9.93
CA LEU A 106 -14.27 -7.69 9.49
C LEU A 106 -14.50 -9.12 9.99
N ARG A 107 -14.85 -9.27 11.26
CA ARG A 107 -15.18 -10.56 11.89
C ARG A 107 -16.37 -11.21 11.21
N ALA A 108 -17.45 -10.45 10.95
CA ALA A 108 -18.64 -10.96 10.26
C ALA A 108 -18.34 -11.44 8.83
N ALA A 109 -17.43 -10.75 8.12
CA ALA A 109 -16.95 -11.18 6.79
C ALA A 109 -15.89 -12.29 6.84
N GLY A 110 -15.46 -12.72 8.04
CA GLY A 110 -14.42 -13.73 8.20
C GLY A 110 -13.02 -13.28 7.74
N ILE A 111 -12.72 -11.99 7.87
CA ILE A 111 -11.38 -11.42 7.68
C ILE A 111 -10.56 -11.70 8.94
N ARG A 112 -9.28 -12.06 8.77
CA ARG A 112 -8.49 -12.71 9.82
C ARG A 112 -7.75 -11.76 10.74
N HIS A 113 -7.40 -10.56 10.26
CA HIS A 113 -6.66 -9.58 11.04
C HIS A 113 -6.94 -8.16 10.56
N VAL A 114 -6.65 -7.20 11.43
CA VAL A 114 -6.53 -5.78 11.09
C VAL A 114 -5.14 -5.28 11.48
N SER A 115 -4.55 -4.43 10.67
CA SER A 115 -3.26 -3.81 10.93
C SER A 115 -3.44 -2.30 11.16
N PHE A 116 -2.67 -1.73 12.09
CA PHE A 116 -2.57 -0.29 12.29
C PHE A 116 -1.13 0.16 12.15
N LYS A 117 -0.92 1.38 11.64
CA LYS A 117 0.37 2.06 11.55
C LYS A 117 0.42 3.25 12.53
N PRO A 118 0.51 3.02 13.86
CA PRO A 118 0.66 4.11 14.81
C PRO A 118 2.04 4.76 14.64
N SER A 119 2.10 6.05 14.92
CA SER A 119 3.26 6.89 14.66
C SER A 119 3.74 7.67 15.88
N THR A 120 3.11 7.46 17.04
CA THR A 120 3.43 8.09 18.34
C THR A 120 3.15 7.13 19.50
N ALA A 121 3.74 7.37 20.67
CA ALA A 121 3.42 6.58 21.88
C ALA A 121 1.92 6.64 22.25
N GLU A 122 1.26 7.79 22.02
CA GLU A 122 -0.18 7.94 22.24
C GLU A 122 -1.02 7.06 21.30
N SER A 123 -0.71 7.08 20.00
CA SER A 123 -1.41 6.23 19.02
C SER A 123 -1.14 4.74 19.26
N ILE A 124 0.03 4.36 19.78
CA ILE A 124 0.28 3.00 20.27
C ILE A 124 -0.65 2.65 21.43
N ARG A 125 -0.75 3.51 22.46
CA ARG A 125 -1.64 3.29 23.61
C ARG A 125 -3.11 3.17 23.17
N HIS A 126 -3.51 3.92 22.15
CA HIS A 126 -4.83 3.80 21.54
C HIS A 126 -5.05 2.43 20.87
N VAL A 127 -4.07 1.91 20.11
CA VAL A 127 -4.14 0.54 19.56
C VAL A 127 -4.22 -0.51 20.67
N VAL A 128 -3.53 -0.31 21.80
CA VAL A 128 -3.66 -1.18 22.98
C VAL A 128 -5.08 -1.15 23.55
N GLN A 129 -5.71 0.02 23.67
CA GLN A 129 -7.11 0.13 24.10
C GLN A 129 -8.07 -0.58 23.14
N VAL A 130 -7.85 -0.45 21.83
CA VAL A 130 -8.59 -1.22 20.82
C VAL A 130 -8.42 -2.71 21.06
N ALA A 131 -7.19 -3.20 21.27
CA ALA A 131 -6.91 -4.61 21.46
C ALA A 131 -7.61 -5.19 22.69
N GLN A 132 -7.62 -4.45 23.80
CA GLN A 132 -8.34 -4.82 25.03
C GLN A 132 -9.86 -4.91 24.80
N ALA A 133 -10.42 -4.04 23.96
CA ALA A 133 -11.85 -3.99 23.67
C ALA A 133 -12.31 -4.90 22.51
N SER A 134 -11.39 -5.44 21.70
CA SER A 134 -11.71 -6.12 20.43
C SER A 134 -12.14 -7.58 20.58
N ARG A 135 -12.31 -8.10 21.80
CA ARG A 135 -12.67 -9.51 22.09
C ARG A 135 -11.69 -10.51 21.43
N GLY A 136 -10.38 -10.21 21.54
CA GLY A 136 -9.31 -11.07 21.04
C GLY A 136 -9.17 -11.10 19.52
N PHE A 137 -9.70 -10.10 18.80
CA PHE A 137 -9.47 -10.02 17.35
C PHE A 137 -7.98 -9.78 17.06
N PRO A 138 -7.36 -10.49 16.11
CA PRO A 138 -5.94 -10.31 15.80
C PRO A 138 -5.64 -8.92 15.25
N ILE A 139 -4.68 -8.24 15.88
CA ILE A 139 -4.22 -6.90 15.53
C ILE A 139 -2.74 -6.95 15.22
N VAL A 140 -2.33 -6.43 14.05
CA VAL A 140 -0.93 -6.22 13.71
C VAL A 140 -0.58 -4.75 13.96
N LEU A 141 0.27 -4.48 14.95
CA LEU A 141 0.77 -3.14 15.23
C LEU A 141 2.07 -2.94 14.46
N GLN A 142 2.00 -2.21 13.34
CA GLN A 142 3.14 -1.90 12.50
C GLN A 142 3.80 -0.61 12.97
N TRP A 143 4.81 -0.73 13.81
CA TRP A 143 5.53 0.42 14.34
C TRP A 143 6.57 0.94 13.34
N THR A 144 6.44 2.22 12.97
CA THR A 144 7.40 2.93 12.13
C THR A 144 7.75 4.27 12.78
N GLY A 145 9.01 4.42 13.19
CA GLY A 145 9.55 5.71 13.68
C GLY A 145 9.89 6.67 12.54
N GLY A 146 10.35 7.88 12.90
CA GLY A 146 10.56 9.02 12.00
C GLY A 146 11.53 8.80 10.84
N ARG A 147 12.46 7.83 10.97
CA ARG A 147 13.40 7.44 9.90
C ARG A 147 12.79 6.65 8.72
N SER A 148 11.46 6.60 8.60
CA SER A 148 10.77 5.84 7.53
C SER A 148 10.82 6.58 6.20
N GLY A 149 10.77 5.85 5.09
CA GLY A 149 10.59 6.44 3.77
C GLY A 149 9.15 6.91 3.52
N GLY A 150 8.98 7.97 2.73
CA GLY A 150 7.66 8.56 2.50
C GLY A 150 7.16 9.30 3.73
N HIS A 151 5.85 9.26 3.98
CA HIS A 151 5.23 9.97 5.10
C HIS A 151 5.85 9.57 6.45
N HIS A 152 6.27 10.55 7.25
CA HIS A 152 6.85 10.32 8.58
C HIS A 152 6.50 11.41 9.59
N LEU A 153 6.83 11.18 10.86
CA LEU A 153 6.78 12.17 11.95
C LEU A 153 8.17 12.33 12.56
N PHE A 154 8.25 13.07 13.66
CA PHE A 154 9.48 13.40 14.39
C PHE A 154 9.92 12.36 15.42
N GLU A 155 9.10 11.33 15.67
CA GLU A 155 9.34 10.39 16.75
C GLU A 155 10.60 9.55 16.50
N ASP A 156 11.44 9.44 17.52
CA ASP A 156 12.49 8.44 17.56
C ASP A 156 11.90 7.02 17.41
N PHE A 157 12.67 6.10 16.84
CA PHE A 157 12.22 4.73 16.64
C PHE A 157 12.09 3.96 17.96
N HIS A 158 12.98 4.17 18.92
CA HIS A 158 13.10 3.31 20.10
C HIS A 158 12.24 3.80 21.26
N GLN A 159 12.27 5.10 21.56
CA GLN A 159 11.65 5.68 22.77
C GLN A 159 10.15 5.36 22.92
N PRO A 160 9.29 5.50 21.90
CA PRO A 160 7.86 5.19 22.02
C PRO A 160 7.59 3.73 22.35
N ILE A 161 8.42 2.80 21.83
CA ILE A 161 8.30 1.38 22.15
C ILE A 161 8.81 1.10 23.57
N LEU A 162 9.93 1.69 23.99
CA LEU A 162 10.43 1.53 25.36
C LEU A 162 9.38 1.92 26.42
N GLU A 163 8.54 2.91 26.13
CA GLU A 163 7.45 3.36 27.00
C GLU A 163 6.20 2.47 26.98
N THR A 164 5.95 1.77 25.89
CA THR A 164 4.66 1.12 25.62
C THR A 164 4.74 -0.40 25.47
N TYR A 165 5.94 -0.96 25.37
CA TYR A 165 6.16 -2.39 25.11
C TYR A 165 5.43 -3.29 26.12
N ALA A 166 5.51 -2.96 27.42
CA ALA A 166 4.81 -3.72 28.45
C ALA A 166 3.28 -3.71 28.28
N ALA A 167 2.71 -2.57 27.88
CA ALA A 167 1.27 -2.45 27.63
C ALA A 167 0.86 -3.20 26.36
N ILE A 168 1.70 -3.17 25.31
CA ILE A 168 1.49 -3.98 24.11
C ILE A 168 1.49 -5.47 24.45
N ARG A 169 2.50 -5.94 25.21
CA ARG A 169 2.64 -7.34 25.60
C ARG A 169 1.62 -7.82 26.63
N ALA A 170 0.87 -6.91 27.27
CA ALA A 170 -0.29 -7.26 28.08
C ALA A 170 -1.53 -7.62 27.24
N CYS A 171 -1.46 -7.55 25.91
CA CYS A 171 -2.52 -7.93 24.98
C CYS A 171 -2.06 -9.07 24.07
N ASP A 172 -2.55 -10.28 24.33
CA ASP A 172 -2.17 -11.49 23.58
C ASP A 172 -2.57 -11.46 22.10
N ASN A 173 -3.47 -10.56 21.71
CA ASN A 173 -3.95 -10.39 20.35
C ASN A 173 -3.23 -9.31 19.54
N ILE A 174 -2.13 -8.74 20.05
CA ILE A 174 -1.27 -7.82 19.29
C ILE A 174 -0.02 -8.56 18.79
N ALA A 175 0.16 -8.57 17.46
CA ALA A 175 1.44 -8.86 16.83
C ALA A 175 2.21 -7.55 16.59
N LEU A 176 3.30 -7.34 17.30
CA LEU A 176 4.14 -6.15 17.22
C LEU A 176 5.20 -6.31 16.13
N VAL A 177 5.08 -5.53 15.05
CA VAL A 177 5.97 -5.58 13.88
C VAL A 177 6.82 -4.31 13.81
N ALA A 178 8.14 -4.47 13.76
CA ALA A 178 9.08 -3.37 13.61
C ALA A 178 9.29 -3.02 12.13
N GLY A 179 9.19 -1.74 11.81
CA GLY A 179 9.50 -1.16 10.50
C GLY A 179 10.46 0.00 10.58
N SER A 180 10.57 0.78 9.49
CA SER A 180 11.40 2.00 9.44
C SER A 180 12.90 1.75 9.63
N GLY A 181 13.67 1.68 8.53
CA GLY A 181 15.13 1.58 8.60
C GLY A 181 15.74 0.19 8.39
N PHE A 182 14.94 -0.87 8.19
CA PHE A 182 15.46 -2.23 8.01
C PHE A 182 15.74 -2.60 6.55
N GLY A 183 16.83 -3.35 6.32
CA GLY A 183 17.16 -3.86 5.00
C GLY A 183 18.07 -5.10 4.95
N ASP A 184 18.55 -5.59 6.09
CA ASP A 184 19.40 -6.77 6.20
C ASP A 184 19.06 -7.61 7.46
N ALA A 185 19.74 -8.75 7.63
CA ALA A 185 19.53 -9.64 8.76
C ALA A 185 20.20 -9.10 10.04
N GLU A 186 21.40 -8.57 9.88
CA GLU A 186 22.26 -8.07 10.95
C GLU A 186 21.61 -6.90 11.71
N GLY A 187 21.00 -5.95 10.98
CA GLY A 187 20.28 -4.83 11.58
C GLY A 187 18.92 -5.21 12.17
N SER A 188 18.29 -6.28 11.70
CA SER A 188 16.93 -6.67 12.12
C SER A 188 16.89 -7.77 13.20
N LEU A 189 17.91 -8.63 13.28
CA LEU A 189 17.99 -9.73 14.23
C LEU A 189 17.94 -9.29 15.71
N PRO A 190 18.60 -8.17 16.13
CA PRO A 190 18.48 -7.67 17.51
C PRO A 190 17.04 -7.32 17.90
N TYR A 191 16.20 -6.96 16.93
CA TYR A 191 14.79 -6.66 17.17
C TYR A 191 13.94 -7.92 17.26
N VAL A 192 14.24 -8.95 16.48
CA VAL A 192 13.57 -10.27 16.60
C VAL A 192 13.91 -10.94 17.94
N THR A 193 15.16 -10.86 18.37
CA THR A 193 15.63 -11.46 19.64
C THR A 193 15.30 -10.62 20.87
N GLY A 194 15.12 -9.31 20.69
CA GLY A 194 14.87 -8.33 21.75
C GLY A 194 16.11 -7.68 22.35
N ASP A 195 17.31 -8.09 21.92
CA ASP A 195 18.59 -7.62 22.43
C ASP A 195 18.80 -6.10 22.25
N TRP A 196 18.14 -5.48 21.26
CA TRP A 196 18.22 -4.03 21.00
C TRP A 196 17.95 -3.17 22.25
N SER A 197 17.06 -3.64 23.13
CA SER A 197 16.60 -2.92 24.31
C SER A 197 17.60 -2.97 25.49
N ILE A 198 18.55 -3.91 25.47
CA ILE A 198 19.57 -4.06 26.52
C ILE A 198 20.48 -2.82 26.57
N ALA A 199 20.80 -2.25 25.41
CA ALA A 199 21.58 -1.02 25.31
C ALA A 199 20.92 0.19 26.02
N TYR A 200 19.60 0.13 26.21
CA TYR A 200 18.80 1.14 26.92
C TYR A 200 18.54 0.79 28.39
N GLY A 201 19.23 -0.21 28.94
CA GLY A 201 19.04 -0.65 30.33
C GLY A 201 17.66 -1.27 30.58
N ARG A 202 17.11 -1.98 29.58
CA ARG A 202 15.86 -2.73 29.66
C ARG A 202 16.09 -4.23 29.48
N ALA A 203 15.12 -5.03 29.92
CA ALA A 203 15.06 -6.46 29.61
C ALA A 203 14.80 -6.67 28.10
N PRO A 204 15.18 -7.81 27.49
CA PRO A 204 14.95 -8.07 26.07
C PRO A 204 13.49 -7.85 25.65
N MET A 205 13.29 -7.09 24.57
CA MET A 205 11.99 -6.71 24.02
C MET A 205 11.83 -7.23 22.58
N PRO A 206 11.64 -8.53 22.35
CA PRO A 206 11.51 -9.09 21.00
C PRO A 206 10.31 -8.49 20.25
N PHE A 207 10.44 -8.30 18.95
CA PHE A 207 9.37 -8.00 18.01
C PHE A 207 8.91 -9.29 17.33
N ASP A 208 7.62 -9.36 16.97
CA ASP A 208 7.01 -10.56 16.36
C ASP A 208 7.28 -10.65 14.86
N GLY A 209 7.73 -9.55 14.24
CA GLY A 209 8.08 -9.51 12.84
C GLY A 209 8.79 -8.24 12.42
N ILE A 210 9.36 -8.29 11.22
CA ILE A 210 10.00 -7.17 10.54
C ILE A 210 9.23 -6.85 9.27
N LEU A 211 8.95 -5.56 9.05
CA LEU A 211 8.43 -5.06 7.78
C LEU A 211 9.53 -4.36 7.00
N LEU A 212 9.53 -4.58 5.69
CA LEU A 212 10.39 -3.88 4.73
C LEU A 212 9.55 -2.92 3.89
N GLY A 213 10.06 -1.71 3.74
CA GLY A 213 9.51 -0.69 2.86
C GLY A 213 10.48 -0.35 1.74
N SER A 214 11.23 0.74 1.89
CA SER A 214 12.17 1.26 0.88
C SER A 214 13.17 0.24 0.33
N ARG A 215 13.56 -0.78 1.12
CA ARG A 215 14.52 -1.85 0.73
C ARG A 215 14.10 -2.60 -0.54
N VAL A 216 12.80 -2.79 -0.74
CA VAL A 216 12.28 -3.62 -1.85
C VAL A 216 11.93 -2.80 -3.09
N MET A 217 12.13 -1.48 -3.07
CA MET A 217 11.85 -0.62 -4.23
C MET A 217 12.81 -0.86 -5.41
N VAL A 218 14.00 -1.41 -5.14
CA VAL A 218 14.98 -1.79 -6.18
C VAL A 218 14.84 -3.23 -6.64
N ALA A 219 13.85 -3.98 -6.13
CA ALA A 219 13.66 -5.37 -6.48
C ALA A 219 13.28 -5.53 -7.96
N GLN A 220 13.63 -6.65 -8.58
CA GLN A 220 13.38 -6.91 -10.00
C GLN A 220 11.91 -6.70 -10.38
N GLU A 221 11.01 -7.21 -9.56
CA GLU A 221 9.56 -7.24 -9.82
C GLU A 221 8.86 -5.93 -9.46
N ALA A 222 9.54 -4.97 -8.82
CA ALA A 222 9.00 -3.67 -8.48
C ALA A 222 8.84 -2.80 -9.75
N GLY A 223 7.75 -2.02 -9.81
CA GLY A 223 7.41 -1.14 -10.94
C GLY A 223 8.32 0.08 -11.08
N THR A 224 9.19 0.33 -10.10
CA THR A 224 10.16 1.43 -10.10
C THR A 224 10.99 1.43 -11.39
N SER A 225 11.10 2.58 -12.07
CA SER A 225 11.81 2.63 -13.35
C SER A 225 13.30 2.30 -13.19
N PRO A 226 13.98 1.68 -14.17
CA PRO A 226 15.37 1.25 -14.04
C PRO A 226 16.33 2.38 -13.62
N ALA A 227 16.19 3.57 -14.20
CA ALA A 227 17.02 4.73 -13.84
C ALA A 227 16.74 5.22 -12.41
N VAL A 228 15.51 5.08 -11.91
CA VAL A 228 15.17 5.37 -10.51
C VAL A 228 15.79 4.33 -9.57
N LYS A 229 15.73 3.04 -9.91
CA LYS A 229 16.41 1.99 -9.13
C LYS A 229 17.91 2.27 -9.02
N GLN A 230 18.52 2.69 -10.12
CA GLN A 230 19.94 3.06 -10.13
C GLN A 230 20.24 4.23 -9.20
N LEU A 231 19.40 5.29 -9.20
CA LEU A 231 19.56 6.41 -8.25
C LEU A 231 19.48 5.97 -6.80
N ILE A 232 18.49 5.11 -6.47
CA ILE A 232 18.35 4.57 -5.11
C ILE A 232 19.62 3.84 -4.69
N VAL A 233 20.14 2.96 -5.54
CA VAL A 233 21.37 2.19 -5.25
C VAL A 233 22.61 3.07 -5.09
N THR A 234 22.67 4.21 -5.79
CA THR A 234 23.79 5.16 -5.68
C THR A 234 23.64 6.17 -4.54
N THR A 235 22.52 6.16 -3.83
CA THR A 235 22.28 7.08 -2.72
C THR A 235 23.20 6.73 -1.56
N ALA A 236 23.88 7.72 -0.99
CA ALA A 236 24.85 7.51 0.07
C ALA A 236 24.17 7.05 1.37
N GLU A 237 24.93 6.37 2.22
CA GLU A 237 24.42 5.85 3.48
C GLU A 237 24.20 6.96 4.50
N LEU A 238 23.10 6.90 5.26
CA LEU A 238 22.90 7.77 6.42
C LEU A 238 22.73 6.93 7.69
N PRO A 239 23.60 7.10 8.71
CA PRO A 239 23.47 6.40 9.98
C PRO A 239 22.19 6.75 10.73
N ASP A 240 21.71 5.82 11.56
CA ASP A 240 20.52 6.04 12.37
C ASP A 240 20.63 7.29 13.26
N VAL A 241 21.77 7.52 13.89
CA VAL A 241 21.97 8.64 14.82
C VAL A 241 21.95 10.03 14.15
N GLU A 242 21.89 10.10 12.82
CA GLU A 242 21.87 11.34 12.04
C GLU A 242 20.59 11.50 11.22
N TRP A 243 19.58 10.63 11.40
CA TRP A 243 18.40 10.61 10.54
C TRP A 243 17.60 11.91 10.59
N ASP A 244 17.63 12.60 11.73
CA ASP A 244 16.95 13.88 11.97
C ASP A 244 17.59 15.05 11.21
N GLN A 245 18.83 14.92 10.73
CA GLN A 245 19.46 15.97 9.93
C GLN A 245 18.68 16.24 8.63
N THR A 246 17.92 15.27 8.11
CA THR A 246 17.10 15.42 6.89
C THR A 246 16.07 16.56 6.98
N TYR A 247 15.70 17.00 8.18
CA TYR A 247 14.86 18.19 8.38
C TYR A 247 15.56 19.48 7.96
N ASP A 248 16.87 19.60 8.16
CA ASP A 248 17.64 20.80 7.87
C ASP A 248 18.05 20.91 6.39
N GLY A 249 18.06 19.80 5.67
CA GLY A 249 18.48 19.79 4.26
C GLY A 249 18.61 18.40 3.65
N ALA A 250 19.33 18.35 2.54
CA ALA A 250 19.75 17.10 1.92
C ALA A 250 20.95 16.52 2.67
N TYR A 251 20.79 15.34 3.26
CA TYR A 251 21.86 14.61 3.93
C TYR A 251 22.00 13.23 3.30
N ASN A 252 23.20 12.95 2.78
CA ASN A 252 23.55 11.72 2.06
C ASN A 252 22.53 11.29 0.98
N GLY A 253 21.91 12.27 0.32
CA GLY A 253 20.99 12.05 -0.80
C GLY A 253 19.54 11.82 -0.40
N VAL A 254 19.16 12.03 0.87
CA VAL A 254 17.76 12.06 1.34
C VAL A 254 17.47 13.39 2.03
N ALA A 255 16.24 13.91 1.87
CA ALA A 255 15.76 15.10 2.56
C ALA A 255 14.32 14.89 3.03
N THR A 256 13.94 15.59 4.10
CA THR A 256 12.53 15.78 4.44
C THR A 256 11.95 16.88 3.58
N ILE A 257 10.80 16.57 2.96
CA ILE A 257 10.00 17.47 2.13
C ILE A 257 8.66 17.68 2.82
N THR A 258 8.29 18.93 3.06
CA THR A 258 6.98 19.28 3.61
C THR A 258 5.98 19.51 2.48
N THR A 259 4.83 18.85 2.55
CA THR A 259 3.77 19.04 1.56
C THR A 259 3.04 20.35 1.80
N GLU A 260 2.25 20.79 0.81
CA GLU A 260 1.35 21.95 0.97
C GLU A 260 0.40 21.81 2.18
N TYR A 261 0.08 20.58 2.58
CA TYR A 261 -0.78 20.29 3.73
C TYR A 261 -0.02 20.16 5.06
N GLY A 262 1.30 20.38 5.05
CA GLY A 262 2.15 20.29 6.25
C GLY A 262 2.61 18.87 6.60
N GLU A 263 2.39 17.90 5.72
CA GLU A 263 2.83 16.52 5.95
C GLU A 263 4.31 16.36 5.58
N LEU A 264 5.06 15.60 6.37
CA LEU A 264 6.49 15.39 6.16
C LEU A 264 6.72 14.12 5.35
N ASN A 265 7.58 14.19 4.34
CA ASN A 265 7.93 13.06 3.49
C ASN A 265 9.45 12.95 3.31
N HIS A 266 10.02 11.79 3.64
CA HIS A 266 11.38 11.48 3.24
C HIS A 266 11.42 11.08 1.78
N MET A 267 12.22 11.82 1.01
CA MET A 267 12.44 11.61 -0.43
C MET A 267 13.92 11.67 -0.77
N LEU A 268 14.32 11.03 -1.86
CA LEU A 268 15.64 11.28 -2.43
C LEU A 268 15.79 12.78 -2.75
N ALA A 269 16.93 13.35 -2.36
CA ALA A 269 17.27 14.76 -2.52
C ALA A 269 17.75 15.06 -3.95
N ILE A 270 16.87 14.79 -4.92
CA ILE A 270 17.07 15.07 -6.35
C ILE A 270 16.41 16.39 -6.75
N ARG A 271 16.75 16.91 -7.93
CA ARG A 271 16.34 18.27 -8.37
C ARG A 271 14.85 18.54 -8.21
N GLY A 272 13.99 17.60 -8.59
CA GLY A 272 12.54 17.75 -8.47
C GLY A 272 12.04 17.82 -7.02
N ALA A 273 12.55 16.97 -6.14
CA ALA A 273 12.19 17.00 -4.72
C ALA A 273 12.70 18.27 -4.03
N MET A 274 13.95 18.69 -4.34
CA MET A 274 14.53 19.90 -3.79
C MET A 274 13.81 21.17 -4.27
N PHE A 275 13.26 21.16 -5.49
CA PHE A 275 12.38 22.22 -5.96
C PHE A 275 11.08 22.32 -5.12
N ILE A 276 10.45 21.19 -4.77
CA ILE A 276 9.27 21.21 -3.89
C ILE A 276 9.61 21.83 -2.54
N ARG A 277 10.74 21.42 -1.94
CA ARG A 277 11.21 21.95 -0.66
C ARG A 277 11.41 23.46 -0.74
N GLU A 278 12.11 23.94 -1.76
CA GLU A 278 12.31 25.37 -1.95
C GLU A 278 11.00 26.15 -2.09
N MET A 279 10.03 25.64 -2.88
CA MET A 279 8.72 26.26 -3.00
C MET A 279 7.98 26.30 -1.67
N TYR A 280 8.11 25.26 -0.84
CA TYR A 280 7.54 25.28 0.50
C TYR A 280 8.21 26.34 1.40
N ASP A 281 9.54 26.30 1.48
CA ASP A 281 10.33 27.14 2.38
C ASP A 281 10.21 28.64 2.06
N THR A 282 10.00 28.97 0.78
CA THR A 282 9.97 30.37 0.30
C THR A 282 8.58 30.91 -0.01
N ILE A 283 7.58 30.05 -0.23
CA ILE A 283 6.24 30.46 -0.66
C ILE A 283 5.14 29.77 0.15
N LEU A 284 5.08 28.43 0.12
CA LEU A 284 3.88 27.72 0.64
C LEU A 284 3.76 27.75 2.16
N ASN A 285 4.85 28.01 2.89
CA ASN A 285 4.82 28.23 4.34
C ASN A 285 4.34 29.64 4.75
N GLN A 286 4.16 30.56 3.80
CA GLN A 286 3.65 31.91 4.05
C GLN A 286 2.11 31.91 4.11
N PRO A 287 1.47 32.98 4.64
CA PRO A 287 0.02 33.13 4.57
C PRO A 287 -0.52 33.01 3.15
N ARG A 288 -1.64 32.29 2.97
CA ARG A 288 -2.21 31.95 1.64
C ARG A 288 -2.52 33.17 0.77
N ASP A 289 -2.87 34.30 1.38
CA ASP A 289 -3.14 35.57 0.70
C ASP A 289 -1.88 36.21 0.09
N GLN A 290 -0.68 35.77 0.49
CA GLN A 290 0.60 36.25 -0.04
C GLN A 290 1.15 35.37 -1.18
N HIS A 291 0.64 34.14 -1.34
CA HIS A 291 1.19 33.15 -2.27
C HIS A 291 1.26 33.67 -3.70
N GLU A 292 0.17 34.23 -4.21
CA GLU A 292 0.10 34.72 -5.59
C GLU A 292 1.10 35.85 -5.86
N ALA A 293 1.22 36.80 -4.92
CA ALA A 293 2.19 37.89 -5.05
C ALA A 293 3.64 37.39 -5.06
N LEU A 294 3.96 36.41 -4.20
CA LEU A 294 5.29 35.80 -4.14
C LEU A 294 5.62 34.97 -5.39
N LEU A 295 4.64 34.22 -5.90
CA LEU A 295 4.77 33.46 -7.15
C LEU A 295 5.03 34.40 -8.34
N LEU A 296 4.26 35.48 -8.45
CA LEU A 296 4.41 36.46 -9.54
C LEU A 296 5.74 37.21 -9.46
N ALA A 297 6.23 37.54 -8.26
CA ALA A 297 7.52 38.20 -8.06
C ALA A 297 8.72 37.35 -8.54
N ARG A 298 8.58 36.02 -8.55
CA ARG A 298 9.62 35.06 -8.96
C ARG A 298 9.21 34.23 -10.19
N LYS A 299 8.25 34.72 -10.98
CA LYS A 299 7.60 33.97 -12.07
C LYS A 299 8.61 33.33 -13.04
N ASP A 300 9.52 34.11 -13.58
CA ASP A 300 10.49 33.64 -14.59
C ASP A 300 11.44 32.57 -14.02
N GLU A 301 11.86 32.75 -12.77
CA GLU A 301 12.70 31.80 -12.04
C GLU A 301 11.96 30.46 -11.82
N ILE A 302 10.73 30.53 -11.32
CA ILE A 302 9.89 29.36 -11.04
C ILE A 302 9.60 28.60 -12.34
N ILE A 303 9.23 29.30 -13.41
CA ILE A 303 8.97 28.70 -14.72
C ILE A 303 10.24 28.01 -15.27
N SER A 304 11.41 28.64 -15.12
CA SER A 304 12.68 28.04 -15.49
C SER A 304 12.94 26.75 -14.71
N ARG A 305 12.75 26.76 -13.38
CA ARG A 305 12.91 25.58 -12.53
C ARG A 305 11.91 24.47 -12.84
N LEU A 306 10.63 24.80 -13.08
CA LEU A 306 9.62 23.82 -13.52
C LEU A 306 10.07 23.11 -14.81
N ASN A 307 10.54 23.86 -15.79
CA ASN A 307 10.98 23.32 -17.08
C ASN A 307 12.27 22.51 -17.00
N ASN A 308 13.21 22.87 -16.12
CA ASN A 308 14.52 22.22 -16.04
C ASN A 308 14.57 21.07 -15.03
N ASP A 309 13.89 21.21 -13.90
CA ASP A 309 14.15 20.40 -12.71
C ASP A 309 12.96 19.57 -12.23
N TYR A 310 11.75 19.88 -12.67
CA TYR A 310 10.54 19.24 -12.15
C TYR A 310 9.84 18.37 -13.19
N MET A 311 9.08 17.38 -12.70
CA MET A 311 8.28 16.46 -13.52
C MET A 311 7.07 17.14 -14.18
N ARG A 312 6.62 18.29 -13.64
CA ARG A 312 5.53 19.10 -14.20
C ARG A 312 6.15 20.38 -14.81
N PRO A 313 6.52 20.39 -16.09
CA PRO A 313 7.00 21.61 -16.74
C PRO A 313 5.92 22.70 -16.78
N TRP A 314 6.34 23.91 -17.09
CA TRP A 314 5.41 24.96 -17.48
C TRP A 314 4.74 24.60 -18.81
N PHE A 315 3.42 24.76 -18.85
CA PHE A 315 2.63 24.43 -20.03
C PHE A 315 2.96 25.38 -21.20
N GLY A 316 2.97 26.68 -20.92
CA GLY A 316 3.00 27.72 -21.94
C GLY A 316 4.28 27.75 -22.77
N ARG A 317 4.18 27.30 -24.03
CA ARG A 317 5.32 27.25 -24.96
C ARG A 317 4.86 27.36 -26.41
N LYS A 318 5.42 28.30 -27.14
CA LYS A 318 5.17 28.46 -28.58
C LYS A 318 5.86 27.39 -29.41
N THR A 319 5.40 27.24 -30.66
CA THR A 319 6.03 26.32 -31.62
C THR A 319 7.51 26.62 -31.90
N ASP A 320 7.93 27.88 -31.75
CA ASP A 320 9.33 28.31 -31.89
C ASP A 320 10.18 28.10 -30.62
N GLY A 321 9.60 27.52 -29.56
CA GLY A 321 10.27 27.20 -28.31
C GLY A 321 10.23 28.31 -27.26
N ARG A 322 9.71 29.51 -27.57
CA ARG A 322 9.56 30.57 -26.56
C ARG A 322 8.61 30.16 -25.45
N VAL A 323 9.03 30.38 -24.22
CA VAL A 323 8.22 30.20 -23.01
C VAL A 323 7.33 31.44 -22.86
N VAL A 324 6.03 31.22 -22.72
CA VAL A 324 5.00 32.28 -22.70
C VAL A 324 3.87 31.90 -21.74
N ASP A 325 2.94 32.81 -21.46
CA ASP A 325 1.71 32.45 -20.77
C ASP A 325 0.73 31.71 -21.68
N LEU A 326 -0.23 30.99 -21.08
CA LEU A 326 -1.27 30.25 -21.82
C LEU A 326 -2.04 31.19 -22.77
N GLU A 327 -2.33 32.39 -22.30
CA GLU A 327 -3.07 33.44 -23.00
C GLU A 327 -2.31 34.01 -24.20
N GLU A 328 -1.03 33.67 -24.40
CA GLU A 328 -0.23 34.11 -25.54
C GLU A 328 -0.06 33.03 -26.62
N MET A 329 -0.56 31.81 -26.34
CA MET A 329 -0.53 30.67 -27.26
C MET A 329 -1.71 30.71 -28.22
N THR A 330 -1.52 30.14 -29.41
CA THR A 330 -2.64 29.87 -30.34
C THR A 330 -3.37 28.58 -29.98
N TYR A 331 -4.58 28.38 -30.50
CA TYR A 331 -5.34 27.15 -30.25
C TYR A 331 -4.57 25.90 -30.71
N THR A 332 -3.92 25.97 -31.87
CA THR A 332 -3.10 24.84 -32.36
C THR A 332 -1.87 24.57 -31.50
N GLU A 333 -1.26 25.62 -30.92
CA GLU A 333 -0.15 25.47 -29.98
C GLU A 333 -0.61 24.78 -28.69
N VAL A 334 -1.76 25.16 -28.14
CA VAL A 334 -2.32 24.51 -26.93
C VAL A 334 -2.64 23.05 -27.19
N ILE A 335 -3.29 22.73 -28.32
CA ILE A 335 -3.60 21.33 -28.69
C ILE A 335 -2.31 20.51 -28.84
N SER A 336 -1.33 21.04 -29.58
CA SER A 336 -0.05 20.36 -29.81
C SER A 336 0.69 20.11 -28.50
N ARG A 337 0.77 21.12 -27.62
CA ARG A 337 1.45 21.04 -26.33
C ARG A 337 0.74 20.12 -25.34
N ALA A 338 -0.59 20.11 -25.33
CA ALA A 338 -1.37 19.19 -24.51
C ALA A 338 -1.15 17.73 -24.93
N VAL A 339 -1.12 17.44 -26.23
CA VAL A 339 -0.77 16.10 -26.73
C VAL A 339 0.66 15.76 -26.34
N GLU A 340 1.62 16.65 -26.57
CA GLU A 340 3.04 16.42 -26.24
C GLU A 340 3.25 15.98 -24.78
N LEU A 341 2.56 16.64 -23.84
CA LEU A 341 2.76 16.41 -22.41
C LEU A 341 1.85 15.34 -21.81
N MET A 342 0.87 14.84 -22.56
CA MET A 342 -0.09 13.84 -22.06
C MET A 342 -0.05 12.51 -22.82
N TYR A 343 0.60 12.47 -24.00
CA TYR A 343 0.69 11.30 -24.87
C TYR A 343 2.13 10.81 -25.01
N ILE A 344 2.36 9.55 -24.68
CA ILE A 344 3.67 8.89 -24.75
C ILE A 344 3.90 8.41 -26.19
N LYS A 345 4.57 9.24 -26.99
CA LYS A 345 4.69 9.05 -28.44
C LYS A 345 5.31 7.72 -28.83
N HIS A 346 6.40 7.29 -28.18
CA HIS A 346 7.11 6.04 -28.53
C HIS A 346 6.35 4.78 -28.14
N GLN A 347 5.35 4.89 -27.26
CA GLN A 347 4.49 3.79 -26.84
C GLN A 347 3.09 3.85 -27.49
N CYS A 348 2.84 4.88 -28.30
CA CYS A 348 1.56 5.13 -28.94
C CYS A 348 0.36 5.11 -27.96
N GLN A 349 0.54 5.66 -26.75
CA GLN A 349 -0.47 5.59 -25.70
C GLN A 349 -0.64 6.91 -24.95
N TRP A 350 -1.86 7.18 -24.48
CA TRP A 350 -2.11 8.25 -23.53
C TRP A 350 -1.58 7.84 -22.16
N THR A 351 -1.00 8.81 -21.42
CA THR A 351 -0.57 8.58 -20.04
C THR A 351 -1.73 8.14 -19.14
N HIS A 352 -2.95 8.60 -19.45
CA HIS A 352 -4.20 8.15 -18.84
C HIS A 352 -5.38 8.51 -19.75
N GLU A 353 -6.45 7.70 -19.77
CA GLU A 353 -7.59 7.94 -20.68
C GLU A 353 -8.28 9.28 -20.42
N SER A 354 -8.29 9.77 -19.17
CA SER A 354 -8.84 11.10 -18.87
C SER A 354 -8.08 12.24 -19.56
N HIS A 355 -6.80 12.06 -19.88
CA HIS A 355 -6.03 13.07 -20.60
C HIS A 355 -6.46 13.20 -22.06
N ARG A 356 -6.79 12.08 -22.71
CA ARG A 356 -7.40 12.09 -24.04
C ARG A 356 -8.65 12.96 -24.05
N ARG A 357 -9.50 12.77 -23.03
CA ARG A 357 -10.72 13.58 -22.87
C ARG A 357 -10.44 15.07 -22.72
N ILE A 358 -9.40 15.47 -21.98
CA ILE A 358 -9.02 16.89 -21.86
C ILE A 358 -8.69 17.49 -23.24
N VAL A 359 -7.89 16.77 -24.03
CA VAL A 359 -7.50 17.25 -25.38
C VAL A 359 -8.71 17.30 -26.31
N VAL A 360 -9.54 16.25 -26.32
CA VAL A 360 -10.74 16.18 -27.16
C VAL A 360 -11.74 17.31 -26.82
N ASP A 361 -12.04 17.52 -25.54
CA ASP A 361 -12.93 18.58 -25.08
C ASP A 361 -12.39 19.98 -25.47
N PHE A 362 -11.07 20.16 -25.47
CA PHE A 362 -10.47 21.42 -25.91
C PHE A 362 -10.49 21.60 -27.44
N VAL A 363 -10.34 20.51 -28.21
CA VAL A 363 -10.54 20.54 -29.68
C VAL A 363 -11.99 20.94 -30.00
N GLU A 364 -12.98 20.36 -29.32
CA GLU A 364 -14.38 20.75 -29.47
C GLU A 364 -14.62 22.24 -29.18
N ARG A 365 -13.95 22.76 -28.14
CA ARG A 365 -14.00 24.20 -27.82
C ARG A 365 -13.38 25.04 -28.94
N CYS A 366 -12.24 24.63 -29.48
CA CYS A 366 -11.61 25.28 -30.63
C CYS A 366 -12.53 25.30 -31.84
N GLU A 367 -13.16 24.16 -32.19
CA GLU A 367 -14.11 24.08 -33.31
C GLU A 367 -15.29 25.03 -33.11
N SER A 368 -15.87 25.03 -31.91
CA SER A 368 -16.99 25.91 -31.56
C SER A 368 -16.63 27.39 -31.69
N ARG A 369 -15.35 27.74 -31.47
CA ARG A 369 -14.85 29.11 -31.61
C ARG A 369 -14.64 29.51 -33.07
N MET A 370 -14.07 28.61 -33.87
CA MET A 370 -13.65 28.90 -35.25
C MET A 370 -14.79 28.70 -36.25
N SER A 371 -15.75 27.82 -35.93
CA SER A 371 -16.82 27.49 -36.85
C SER A 371 -17.87 28.60 -36.93
N ARG A 372 -18.21 28.98 -38.16
CA ARG A 372 -19.32 29.92 -38.45
C ARG A 372 -20.68 29.24 -38.52
N ASN A 373 -20.70 27.91 -38.58
CA ASN A 373 -21.89 27.06 -38.64
C ASN A 373 -21.84 26.03 -37.50
N VAL A 374 -22.99 25.66 -36.95
CA VAL A 374 -23.05 24.56 -35.97
C VAL A 374 -22.80 23.25 -36.73
N LEU A 375 -21.60 22.69 -36.59
CA LEU A 375 -21.32 21.32 -37.01
C LEU A 375 -21.94 20.38 -35.98
N GLY A 376 -22.70 19.39 -36.42
CA GLY A 376 -23.31 18.39 -35.52
C GLY A 376 -22.37 17.27 -35.10
N VAL A 377 -21.12 17.25 -35.59
CA VAL A 377 -20.14 16.18 -35.38
C VAL A 377 -18.73 16.79 -35.27
N LEU A 378 -17.96 16.37 -34.27
CA LEU A 378 -16.57 16.77 -34.02
C LEU A 378 -15.64 16.36 -35.16
N ILE A 379 -14.66 17.18 -35.55
CA ILE A 379 -13.75 16.84 -36.66
C ILE A 379 -12.91 15.59 -36.37
N LEU A 380 -12.59 15.32 -35.10
CA LEU A 380 -11.86 14.11 -34.70
C LEU A 380 -12.66 12.83 -34.98
N THR A 381 -13.99 12.92 -34.95
CA THR A 381 -14.89 11.80 -35.28
C THR A 381 -14.96 11.59 -36.79
N ILE A 382 -14.94 12.67 -37.57
CA ILE A 382 -14.94 12.61 -39.05
C ILE A 382 -13.60 12.02 -39.55
N HIS A 383 -12.51 12.31 -38.84
CA HIS A 383 -11.15 11.89 -39.19
C HIS A 383 -10.57 10.90 -38.17
N GLU A 384 -11.30 9.84 -37.85
CA GLU A 384 -10.94 8.85 -36.82
C GLU A 384 -9.57 8.17 -37.02
N GLY A 385 -9.05 8.14 -38.26
CA GLY A 385 -7.73 7.59 -38.58
C GLY A 385 -6.54 8.48 -38.20
N ILE A 386 -6.77 9.73 -37.79
CA ILE A 386 -5.70 10.65 -37.36
C ILE A 386 -5.35 10.38 -35.90
N GLY A 387 -4.10 10.00 -35.64
CA GLY A 387 -3.60 9.83 -34.28
C GLY A 387 -3.44 11.15 -33.52
N PRO A 388 -3.29 11.12 -32.18
CA PRO A 388 -3.24 12.33 -31.34
C PRO A 388 -2.20 13.35 -31.78
N THR A 389 -1.02 12.89 -32.24
CA THR A 389 0.06 13.77 -32.71
C THR A 389 -0.32 14.59 -33.94
N GLY A 390 -1.37 14.20 -34.69
CA GLY A 390 -1.88 14.92 -35.85
C GLY A 390 -3.08 15.83 -35.57
N TYR A 391 -3.59 15.90 -34.32
CA TYR A 391 -4.78 16.70 -34.00
C TYR A 391 -4.60 18.20 -34.28
N ALA A 392 -3.45 18.77 -33.91
CA ALA A 392 -3.15 20.17 -34.16
C ALA A 392 -3.07 20.47 -35.68
N ASP A 393 -2.46 19.57 -36.46
CA ASP A 393 -2.36 19.72 -37.92
C ASP A 393 -3.74 19.59 -38.60
N LEU A 394 -4.58 18.67 -38.13
CA LEU A 394 -5.96 18.54 -38.60
C LEU A 394 -6.76 19.82 -38.32
N VAL A 395 -6.72 20.33 -37.09
CA VAL A 395 -7.40 21.58 -36.71
C VAL A 395 -6.90 22.73 -37.56
N ARG A 396 -5.58 22.86 -37.78
CA ARG A 396 -5.00 23.89 -38.65
C ARG A 396 -5.52 23.80 -40.09
N ASN A 397 -5.66 22.59 -40.63
CA ASN A 397 -6.09 22.39 -42.01
C ASN A 397 -7.59 22.70 -42.19
N VAL A 398 -8.43 22.36 -41.22
CA VAL A 398 -9.88 22.62 -41.27
C VAL A 398 -10.22 24.07 -40.87
N TYR A 399 -9.51 24.60 -39.87
CA TYR A 399 -9.68 25.95 -39.32
C TYR A 399 -8.34 26.70 -39.31
N PRO A 400 -7.89 27.26 -40.46
CA PRO A 400 -6.60 27.94 -40.53
C PRO A 400 -6.44 29.10 -39.55
N GLU A 401 -7.53 29.78 -39.20
CA GLU A 401 -7.57 30.87 -38.20
C GLU A 401 -7.10 30.40 -36.81
N ALA A 402 -7.23 29.11 -36.47
CA ALA A 402 -6.80 28.55 -35.18
C ALA A 402 -5.28 28.57 -34.97
N ALA A 403 -4.50 28.67 -36.06
CA ALA A 403 -3.04 28.72 -36.01
C ALA A 403 -2.47 30.13 -35.79
N THR A 404 -3.30 31.16 -35.94
CA THR A 404 -2.89 32.56 -35.75
C THR A 404 -3.67 33.27 -34.66
N THR A 405 -4.86 32.78 -34.32
CA THR A 405 -5.69 33.32 -33.24
C THR A 405 -5.12 32.91 -31.90
N ILE A 406 -4.69 33.90 -31.13
CA ILE A 406 -4.29 33.76 -29.74
C ILE A 406 -5.53 33.39 -28.90
N LEU A 407 -5.33 32.59 -27.87
CA LEU A 407 -6.40 32.14 -26.98
C LEU A 407 -7.18 33.31 -26.38
N LEU A 408 -8.51 33.27 -26.51
CA LEU A 408 -9.38 34.20 -25.80
C LEU A 408 -9.37 33.88 -24.30
N SER A 409 -9.52 34.91 -23.46
CA SER A 409 -9.49 34.74 -22.00
C SER A 409 -10.50 33.71 -21.49
N GLU A 410 -11.71 33.63 -22.07
CA GLU A 410 -12.69 32.63 -21.64
C GLU A 410 -12.26 31.19 -21.99
N ASP A 411 -11.49 31.03 -23.06
CA ASP A 411 -11.02 29.72 -23.53
C ASP A 411 -9.75 29.27 -22.78
N ALA A 412 -8.92 30.24 -22.35
CA ALA A 412 -7.83 30.00 -21.40
C ALA A 412 -8.36 29.51 -20.05
N GLU A 413 -9.36 30.20 -19.49
CA GLU A 413 -10.02 29.77 -18.25
C GLU A 413 -10.74 28.42 -18.40
N PHE A 414 -11.36 28.17 -19.56
CA PHE A 414 -11.93 26.86 -19.87
C PHE A 414 -10.86 25.76 -19.83
N PHE A 415 -9.69 25.96 -20.46
CA PHE A 415 -8.60 24.97 -20.44
C PHE A 415 -8.05 24.74 -19.02
N LYS A 416 -7.85 25.82 -18.24
CA LYS A 416 -7.46 25.71 -16.82
C LYS A 416 -8.49 24.90 -16.02
N MET A 417 -9.78 25.12 -16.26
CA MET A 417 -10.87 24.34 -15.66
C MET A 417 -10.83 22.86 -16.08
N LEU A 418 -10.55 22.54 -17.35
CA LEU A 418 -10.37 21.15 -17.81
C LEU A 418 -9.26 20.46 -17.00
N CYS A 419 -8.12 21.12 -16.82
CA CYS A 419 -6.97 20.59 -16.08
C CYS A 419 -7.26 20.34 -14.58
N LYS A 420 -8.29 21.00 -14.02
CA LYS A 420 -8.70 20.90 -12.60
C LYS A 420 -9.96 20.05 -12.41
N ARG A 421 -10.52 19.46 -13.46
CA ARG A 421 -11.82 18.77 -13.40
C ARG A 421 -11.76 17.54 -12.49
N ARG A 422 -12.77 17.39 -11.62
CA ARG A 422 -12.90 16.23 -10.73
C ARG A 422 -13.05 14.92 -11.52
N GLY A 423 -12.49 13.83 -10.98
CA GLY A 423 -12.53 12.50 -11.59
C GLY A 423 -11.55 12.30 -12.75
N GLN A 424 -10.61 13.22 -12.94
CA GLN A 424 -9.55 13.11 -13.96
C GLN A 424 -8.17 13.00 -13.29
N LYS A 425 -7.25 12.27 -13.94
CA LYS A 425 -5.84 12.25 -13.55
C LYS A 425 -5.26 13.67 -13.71
N PRO A 426 -4.54 14.20 -12.70
CA PRO A 426 -3.93 15.52 -12.79
C PRO A 426 -2.90 15.60 -13.93
N PRO A 427 -3.01 16.57 -14.86
CA PRO A 427 -2.07 16.75 -15.96
C PRO A 427 -0.63 16.95 -15.49
N MET A 428 0.34 16.36 -16.19
CA MET A 428 1.77 16.42 -15.87
C MET A 428 2.42 17.76 -16.26
N PHE A 429 1.79 18.89 -15.91
CA PHE A 429 2.32 20.23 -16.12
C PHE A 429 1.65 21.26 -15.22
N VAL A 430 2.27 22.43 -15.10
CA VAL A 430 1.70 23.61 -14.44
C VAL A 430 1.20 24.57 -15.51
N VAL A 431 -0.09 24.91 -15.44
CA VAL A 431 -0.78 25.78 -16.41
C VAL A 431 -0.93 27.22 -15.92
N ASP A 432 -0.74 27.46 -14.62
CA ASP A 432 -0.96 28.75 -13.97
C ASP A 432 -0.21 28.83 -12.63
N LEU A 433 0.23 30.03 -12.26
CA LEU A 433 0.88 30.34 -10.97
C LEU A 433 -0.08 31.05 -10.00
N GLY A 434 -1.28 30.51 -9.85
CA GLY A 434 -2.31 31.06 -8.98
C GLY A 434 -2.39 30.40 -7.60
N LYS A 435 -3.50 30.66 -6.91
CA LYS A 435 -3.84 30.13 -5.57
C LYS A 435 -3.77 28.60 -5.42
N ASP A 436 -3.87 27.85 -6.51
CA ASP A 436 -3.86 26.39 -6.51
C ASP A 436 -2.48 25.80 -6.87
N PHE A 437 -1.43 26.63 -6.99
CA PHE A 437 -0.11 26.22 -7.46
C PHE A 437 0.49 25.08 -6.61
N GLY A 438 0.52 25.22 -5.29
CA GLY A 438 1.05 24.19 -4.38
C GLY A 438 0.37 22.85 -4.58
N LEU A 439 -0.96 22.87 -4.70
CA LEU A 439 -1.78 21.68 -4.89
C LEU A 439 -1.48 21.01 -6.22
N LEU A 440 -1.50 21.77 -7.31
CA LEU A 440 -1.26 21.24 -8.64
C LEU A 440 0.16 20.69 -8.80
N MET A 441 1.13 21.33 -8.15
CA MET A 441 2.52 20.91 -8.17
C MET A 441 2.68 19.53 -7.51
N GLN A 442 2.07 19.32 -6.34
CA GLN A 442 2.36 18.16 -5.49
C GLN A 442 1.35 17.01 -5.59
N LYS A 443 0.13 17.25 -6.07
CA LYS A 443 -0.91 16.22 -6.20
C LYS A 443 -0.43 15.09 -7.12
N ASP A 444 -0.69 13.83 -6.76
CA ASP A 444 -0.40 12.64 -7.60
C ASP A 444 1.04 12.63 -8.15
N SER A 445 2.03 12.83 -7.27
CA SER A 445 3.42 13.11 -7.62
C SER A 445 4.38 11.91 -7.57
N THR A 446 3.93 10.75 -7.09
CA THR A 446 4.81 9.61 -6.83
C THR A 446 4.83 8.57 -7.96
N TRP A 447 3.72 8.37 -8.68
CA TRP A 447 3.63 7.42 -9.80
C TRP A 447 4.66 7.64 -10.93
N PRO A 448 5.17 8.86 -11.23
CA PRO A 448 6.17 9.04 -12.29
C PRO A 448 7.50 8.35 -12.00
N SER A 449 7.79 8.01 -10.74
CA SER A 449 8.97 7.19 -10.38
C SER A 449 8.91 5.75 -10.93
N GLU A 450 7.71 5.27 -11.28
CA GLU A 450 7.48 3.97 -11.92
C GLU A 450 7.27 4.08 -13.44
N HIS A 451 7.07 5.31 -13.95
CA HIS A 451 6.69 5.57 -15.34
C HIS A 451 7.45 6.77 -15.91
N LEU A 452 8.79 6.69 -15.92
CA LEU A 452 9.63 7.76 -16.49
C LEU A 452 9.34 8.05 -17.96
N ASP A 453 8.79 7.10 -18.72
CA ASP A 453 8.35 7.32 -20.11
C ASP A 453 7.37 8.48 -20.28
N ALA A 454 6.61 8.81 -19.23
CA ALA A 454 5.65 9.92 -19.21
C ALA A 454 6.26 11.24 -18.71
N VAL A 455 7.52 11.23 -18.29
CA VAL A 455 8.24 12.41 -17.79
C VAL A 455 9.04 13.02 -18.93
N VAL A 456 9.06 14.35 -19.00
CA VAL A 456 9.87 15.08 -19.99
C VAL A 456 11.33 14.65 -19.87
N ASP A 457 11.94 14.33 -21.02
CA ASP A 457 13.31 13.81 -21.15
C ASP A 457 13.59 12.48 -20.42
N GLN A 458 12.56 11.83 -19.86
CA GLN A 458 12.65 10.58 -19.09
C GLN A 458 13.66 10.65 -17.93
N ASP A 459 13.85 11.85 -17.39
CA ASP A 459 14.92 12.16 -16.45
C ASP A 459 14.51 11.82 -15.01
N PRO A 460 15.19 10.87 -14.34
CA PRO A 460 14.85 10.46 -12.99
C PRO A 460 15.11 11.53 -11.94
N GLN A 461 15.85 12.60 -12.25
CA GLN A 461 16.08 13.72 -11.32
C GLN A 461 14.87 14.64 -11.16
N ARG A 462 13.84 14.50 -12.02
CA ARG A 462 12.66 15.36 -12.04
C ARG A 462 11.50 14.86 -11.17
N VAL A 463 11.52 13.59 -10.78
CA VAL A 463 10.40 12.92 -10.11
C VAL A 463 10.50 12.96 -8.59
N CYS A 464 9.46 12.51 -7.90
CA CYS A 464 9.48 12.32 -6.44
C CYS A 464 9.71 10.83 -6.13
N ILE A 465 10.76 10.52 -5.37
CA ILE A 465 11.12 9.14 -5.01
C ILE A 465 11.15 9.05 -3.48
N GLN A 466 10.13 8.41 -2.90
CA GLN A 466 10.04 8.23 -1.44
C GLN A 466 11.06 7.19 -0.99
N GLN A 467 11.99 7.57 -0.11
CA GLN A 467 13.08 6.70 0.36
C GLN A 467 13.42 7.02 1.81
N GLY A 468 13.60 5.99 2.63
CA GLY A 468 13.98 6.15 4.03
C GLY A 468 15.48 6.42 4.16
N PRO A 469 15.90 7.42 4.95
CA PRO A 469 17.31 7.84 5.04
C PRO A 469 18.25 6.70 5.45
N VAL A 470 17.84 5.87 6.40
CA VAL A 470 18.68 4.78 6.94
C VAL A 470 18.65 3.52 6.07
N VAL A 471 17.65 3.37 5.18
CA VAL A 471 17.45 2.15 4.40
C VAL A 471 18.29 2.12 3.12
N ALA A 472 18.62 3.29 2.56
CA ALA A 472 19.28 3.42 1.25
C ALA A 472 20.54 2.54 1.13
N ARG A 473 21.33 2.46 2.20
CA ARG A 473 22.55 1.64 2.29
C ARG A 473 22.39 0.15 2.00
N TYR A 474 21.20 -0.39 2.25
CA TYR A 474 20.93 -1.82 2.07
C TYR A 474 20.51 -2.18 0.65
N SER A 475 20.19 -1.18 -0.17
CA SER A 475 19.84 -1.34 -1.58
C SER A 475 21.11 -1.25 -2.42
N THR A 476 21.87 -2.33 -2.52
CA THR A 476 23.18 -2.34 -3.18
C THR A 476 23.17 -2.92 -4.61
N VAL A 477 22.10 -3.63 -4.97
CA VAL A 477 21.95 -4.30 -6.26
C VAL A 477 20.62 -3.89 -6.90
N VAL A 478 20.69 -3.40 -8.14
CA VAL A 478 19.51 -3.15 -8.97
C VAL A 478 18.95 -4.49 -9.46
N ASP A 479 17.63 -4.64 -9.41
CA ASP A 479 16.91 -5.81 -9.92
C ASP A 479 17.31 -7.13 -9.25
N GLU A 480 17.66 -7.09 -7.95
CA GLU A 480 17.68 -8.29 -7.13
C GLU A 480 16.24 -8.83 -6.98
N PRO A 481 15.96 -10.12 -7.25
CA PRO A 481 14.60 -10.66 -7.08
C PRO A 481 14.10 -10.47 -5.65
N VAL A 482 12.84 -10.08 -5.47
CA VAL A 482 12.29 -9.80 -4.14
C VAL A 482 12.35 -11.04 -3.23
N LYS A 483 12.22 -12.23 -3.82
CA LYS A 483 12.40 -13.50 -3.11
C LYS A 483 13.81 -13.60 -2.53
N THR A 484 14.84 -13.29 -3.31
CA THR A 484 16.24 -13.33 -2.87
C THR A 484 16.49 -12.36 -1.72
N ILE A 485 15.98 -11.12 -1.84
CA ILE A 485 16.08 -10.10 -0.77
C ILE A 485 15.53 -10.64 0.56
N LEU A 486 14.32 -11.21 0.51
CA LEU A 486 13.61 -11.68 1.70
C LEU A 486 14.20 -12.98 2.26
N ASP A 487 14.56 -13.94 1.40
CA ASP A 487 15.20 -15.21 1.77
C ASP A 487 16.55 -14.99 2.42
N ASN A 488 17.34 -14.04 1.92
CA ASN A 488 18.64 -13.70 2.51
C ASN A 488 18.49 -13.27 3.97
N ILE A 489 17.47 -12.47 4.28
CA ILE A 489 17.19 -12.05 5.67
C ILE A 489 16.68 -13.23 6.48
N TYR A 490 15.69 -13.95 5.95
CA TYR A 490 15.04 -15.07 6.61
C TYR A 490 16.01 -16.21 6.97
N HIS A 491 16.82 -16.67 6.02
CA HIS A 491 17.76 -17.76 6.25
C HIS A 491 18.90 -17.36 7.18
N LYS A 492 19.38 -16.12 7.13
CA LYS A 492 20.36 -15.61 8.09
C LYS A 492 19.80 -15.52 9.51
N HIS A 493 18.53 -15.13 9.67
CA HIS A 493 17.86 -15.20 10.98
C HIS A 493 17.78 -16.64 11.48
N ILE A 494 17.38 -17.59 10.63
CA ILE A 494 17.38 -19.01 11.00
C ILE A 494 18.77 -19.45 11.44
N ALA A 495 19.80 -19.21 10.64
CA ALA A 495 21.16 -19.63 10.96
C ALA A 495 21.62 -19.10 12.33
N ALA A 496 21.40 -17.80 12.58
CA ALA A 496 21.77 -17.18 13.86
C ALA A 496 20.96 -17.71 15.05
N LEU A 497 19.67 -18.01 14.86
CA LEU A 497 18.83 -18.59 15.92
C LEU A 497 19.15 -20.07 16.17
N THR A 498 19.50 -20.83 15.13
CA THR A 498 19.96 -22.23 15.25
C THR A 498 21.27 -22.29 16.02
N GLU A 499 22.22 -21.39 15.73
CA GLU A 499 23.44 -21.24 16.51
C GLU A 499 23.13 -20.88 17.98
N ARG A 500 22.33 -19.84 18.21
CA ARG A 500 22.07 -19.31 19.55
C ARG A 500 21.25 -20.24 20.46
N LEU A 501 20.25 -20.94 19.90
CA LEU A 501 19.23 -21.66 20.69
C LEU A 501 19.36 -23.19 20.59
N TYR A 502 20.05 -23.69 19.58
CA TYR A 502 20.11 -25.12 19.27
C TYR A 502 21.55 -25.64 19.08
N ASP A 503 22.56 -24.85 19.46
CA ASP A 503 23.99 -25.21 19.34
C ASP A 503 24.37 -25.62 17.90
N SER A 504 23.78 -24.94 16.91
CA SER A 504 23.96 -25.24 15.47
C SER A 504 23.44 -26.63 15.03
N ASP A 505 22.66 -27.33 15.86
CA ASP A 505 22.07 -28.63 15.55
C ASP A 505 20.60 -28.50 15.13
N GLU A 506 20.36 -28.53 13.81
CA GLU A 506 19.01 -28.43 13.23
C GLU A 506 18.08 -29.57 13.67
N SER A 507 18.61 -30.73 14.07
CA SER A 507 17.76 -31.87 14.49
C SER A 507 17.04 -31.62 15.82
N ARG A 508 17.48 -30.62 16.58
CA ARG A 508 16.85 -30.18 17.84
C ARG A 508 15.71 -29.19 17.63
N ILE A 509 15.55 -28.65 16.41
CA ILE A 509 14.44 -27.75 16.09
C ILE A 509 13.14 -28.56 16.09
N PRO A 510 12.13 -28.19 16.90
CA PRO A 510 10.87 -28.93 16.95
C PRO A 510 10.18 -28.98 15.58
N VAL A 511 9.80 -30.18 15.16
CA VAL A 511 9.06 -30.40 13.91
C VAL A 511 7.57 -30.53 14.23
N VAL A 512 6.74 -29.78 13.51
CA VAL A 512 5.29 -29.84 13.57
C VAL A 512 4.72 -30.08 12.18
N GLU A 513 3.55 -30.73 12.10
CA GLU A 513 2.88 -31.06 10.83
C GLU A 513 2.62 -29.82 9.96
N TYR A 514 2.24 -28.69 10.59
CA TYR A 514 2.00 -27.43 9.91
C TYR A 514 2.16 -26.24 10.87
N LEU A 515 2.43 -25.04 10.33
CA LEU A 515 2.52 -23.80 11.10
C LEU A 515 1.15 -23.12 11.21
N GLY A 516 0.73 -22.82 12.44
CA GLY A 516 -0.56 -22.20 12.76
C GLY A 516 -0.77 -22.13 14.27
N ALA A 517 -1.95 -21.66 14.68
CA ALA A 517 -2.32 -21.58 16.10
C ALA A 517 -2.20 -22.95 16.77
N ASP A 518 -1.65 -22.97 17.98
CA ASP A 518 -1.56 -24.20 18.74
C ASP A 518 -2.94 -24.69 19.20
N PRO A 519 -3.17 -26.01 19.27
CA PRO A 519 -4.41 -26.55 19.78
C PRO A 519 -4.64 -26.09 21.22
N VAL A 520 -5.81 -25.51 21.48
CA VAL A 520 -6.24 -25.13 22.83
C VAL A 520 -6.89 -26.35 23.47
N ALA A 521 -6.42 -26.72 24.66
CA ALA A 521 -7.08 -27.73 25.48
C ALA A 521 -8.42 -27.16 25.99
N VAL A 522 -9.48 -27.96 25.90
CA VAL A 522 -10.81 -27.57 26.35
C VAL A 522 -11.45 -28.71 27.13
N ASP A 523 -12.19 -28.34 28.18
CA ASP A 523 -12.96 -29.29 28.97
C ASP A 523 -14.36 -29.46 28.37
N LEU A 524 -14.76 -30.70 28.18
CA LEU A 524 -16.13 -31.04 27.82
C LEU A 524 -16.99 -31.09 29.08
N PRO A 525 -18.28 -30.73 28.99
CA PRO A 525 -19.20 -30.88 30.11
C PRO A 525 -19.38 -32.35 30.47
N ASP A 526 -19.65 -32.64 31.75
CA ASP A 526 -19.87 -34.00 32.27
C ASP A 526 -20.99 -34.77 31.55
N SER A 527 -21.88 -34.05 30.85
CA SER A 527 -22.93 -34.63 30.02
C SER A 527 -22.41 -35.40 28.80
N VAL A 528 -21.16 -35.17 28.37
CA VAL A 528 -20.52 -35.88 27.27
C VAL A 528 -19.68 -37.02 27.82
N THR A 529 -20.07 -38.26 27.51
CA THR A 529 -19.26 -39.42 27.93
C THR A 529 -18.06 -39.57 27.00
N VAL A 530 -16.85 -39.50 27.56
CA VAL A 530 -15.60 -39.71 26.82
C VAL A 530 -14.96 -41.04 27.24
N ARG A 531 -14.65 -41.89 26.28
CA ARG A 531 -13.86 -43.12 26.47
C ARG A 531 -12.62 -43.05 25.60
N SER A 532 -11.45 -43.15 26.21
CA SER A 532 -10.16 -43.04 25.50
C SER A 532 -9.32 -44.29 25.72
N SER A 533 -8.64 -44.72 24.66
CA SER A 533 -7.54 -45.69 24.66
C SER A 533 -6.42 -45.17 23.75
N ASP A 534 -5.31 -45.92 23.66
CA ASP A 534 -4.18 -45.60 22.79
C ASP A 534 -4.55 -45.60 21.29
N THR A 535 -5.65 -46.28 20.92
CA THR A 535 -6.07 -46.48 19.53
C THR A 535 -7.40 -45.84 19.18
N GLU A 536 -8.24 -45.50 20.16
CA GLU A 536 -9.55 -44.90 19.91
C GLU A 536 -9.95 -43.87 20.98
N ARG A 537 -10.62 -42.79 20.53
CA ARG A 537 -11.38 -41.87 21.37
C ARG A 537 -12.85 -41.91 20.96
N VAL A 538 -13.74 -42.24 21.90
CA VAL A 538 -15.18 -42.33 21.68
C VAL A 538 -15.90 -41.30 22.55
N PHE A 539 -16.70 -40.46 21.90
CA PHE A 539 -17.52 -39.44 22.53
C PHE A 539 -18.99 -39.80 22.33
N VAL A 540 -19.78 -39.84 23.41
CA VAL A 540 -21.23 -40.04 23.36
C VAL A 540 -21.90 -38.77 23.87
N LEU A 541 -22.64 -38.10 22.99
CA LEU A 541 -23.39 -36.89 23.29
C LEU A 541 -24.71 -37.23 24.00
N PRO A 542 -25.20 -36.37 24.90
CA PRO A 542 -26.47 -36.59 25.62
C PRO A 542 -27.66 -36.56 24.66
N GLU A 543 -28.76 -37.20 25.04
CA GLU A 543 -30.03 -37.17 24.28
C GLU A 543 -30.80 -35.83 24.45
N ASN A 544 -30.48 -35.06 25.49
CA ASN A 544 -31.12 -33.77 25.73
C ASN A 544 -30.31 -32.64 25.06
N THR A 545 -30.98 -31.87 24.19
CA THR A 545 -30.41 -30.71 23.50
C THR A 545 -29.84 -29.67 24.46
N ASP A 546 -30.46 -29.46 25.63
CA ASP A 546 -30.02 -28.45 26.62
C ASP A 546 -28.71 -28.84 27.33
N GLN A 547 -28.27 -30.09 27.18
CA GLN A 547 -27.04 -30.61 27.77
C GLN A 547 -25.89 -30.70 26.77
N LEU A 548 -26.10 -30.29 25.52
CA LEU A 548 -25.07 -30.34 24.50
C LEU A 548 -23.95 -29.32 24.80
N PRO A 549 -22.69 -29.67 24.48
CA PRO A 549 -21.60 -28.72 24.59
C PRO A 549 -21.76 -27.55 23.62
N ASP A 550 -21.10 -26.42 23.91
CA ASP A 550 -20.89 -25.37 22.92
C ASP A 550 -20.20 -25.93 21.67
N THR A 551 -20.57 -25.43 20.49
CA THR A 551 -20.06 -25.97 19.22
C THR A 551 -18.56 -25.77 19.07
N LYS A 552 -18.02 -24.62 19.52
CA LYS A 552 -16.58 -24.34 19.43
C LYS A 552 -15.79 -25.22 20.39
N VAL A 553 -16.27 -25.36 21.63
CA VAL A 553 -15.69 -26.28 22.64
C VAL A 553 -15.70 -27.72 22.13
N TRP A 554 -16.82 -28.17 21.58
CA TRP A 554 -16.97 -29.51 21.02
C TRP A 554 -15.99 -29.80 19.88
N LEU A 555 -15.91 -28.91 18.89
CA LEU A 555 -15.03 -29.08 17.73
C LEU A 555 -13.55 -29.06 18.15
N GLN A 556 -13.19 -28.22 19.12
CA GLN A 556 -11.85 -28.15 19.68
C GLN A 556 -11.47 -29.44 20.44
N ALA A 557 -12.40 -30.02 21.20
CA ALA A 557 -12.19 -31.30 21.88
C ALA A 557 -12.02 -32.47 20.88
N LEU A 558 -12.84 -32.50 19.82
CA LEU A 558 -12.75 -33.50 18.75
C LEU A 558 -11.42 -33.41 17.99
N ALA A 559 -10.99 -32.18 17.69
CA ALA A 559 -9.73 -31.91 17.00
C ALA A 559 -8.52 -32.53 17.74
N GLY A 560 -8.55 -32.50 19.06
CA GLY A 560 -7.51 -33.04 19.92
C GLY A 560 -6.32 -32.10 20.12
N PRO A 561 -5.35 -32.51 20.96
CA PRO A 561 -4.30 -31.62 21.44
C PRO A 561 -3.08 -31.50 20.52
N ARG A 562 -3.01 -32.29 19.43
CA ARG A 562 -1.89 -32.28 18.48
C ARG A 562 -2.31 -31.66 17.15
N LYS A 563 -1.40 -30.90 16.54
CA LYS A 563 -1.52 -30.43 15.15
C LYS A 563 -1.59 -31.67 14.26
N SER A 564 -2.70 -31.81 13.54
CA SER A 564 -3.01 -32.93 12.66
C SER A 564 -3.97 -32.49 11.57
N TRP A 565 -4.19 -33.33 10.55
CA TRP A 565 -5.18 -33.05 9.52
C TRP A 565 -6.58 -32.81 10.11
N LEU A 566 -6.96 -33.57 11.16
CA LEU A 566 -8.27 -33.45 11.78
C LEU A 566 -8.40 -32.12 12.52
N GLN A 567 -7.36 -31.73 13.26
CA GLN A 567 -7.37 -30.45 13.96
C GLN A 567 -7.39 -29.28 12.97
N ALA A 568 -6.62 -29.32 11.89
CA ALA A 568 -6.66 -28.30 10.84
C ALA A 568 -8.06 -28.23 10.19
N TRP A 569 -8.64 -29.38 9.86
CA TRP A 569 -9.94 -29.49 9.20
C TRP A 569 -11.10 -28.99 10.05
N LEU A 570 -11.07 -29.19 11.37
CA LEU A 570 -12.14 -28.74 12.27
C LEU A 570 -11.98 -27.29 12.73
N THR A 571 -10.76 -26.77 12.82
CA THR A 571 -10.49 -25.45 13.40
C THR A 571 -10.19 -24.36 12.36
N ALA A 572 -9.85 -24.72 11.12
CA ALA A 572 -9.62 -23.75 10.08
C ALA A 572 -10.88 -22.90 9.82
N PRO A 573 -10.78 -21.56 9.84
CA PRO A 573 -11.92 -20.68 9.60
C PRO A 573 -12.37 -20.70 8.13
N VAL A 574 -11.48 -21.11 7.22
CA VAL A 574 -11.72 -21.17 5.78
C VAL A 574 -11.21 -22.49 5.22
N VAL A 575 -11.89 -22.98 4.18
CA VAL A 575 -11.42 -24.09 3.34
C VAL A 575 -11.26 -23.55 1.92
N LEU A 576 -10.20 -23.97 1.24
CA LEU A 576 -9.93 -23.55 -0.13
C LEU A 576 -10.83 -24.30 -1.12
N GLN A 577 -11.43 -23.56 -2.05
CA GLN A 577 -12.16 -24.10 -3.20
C GLN A 577 -11.58 -23.49 -4.48
N GLY A 578 -10.63 -24.19 -5.09
CA GLY A 578 -9.75 -23.58 -6.09
C GLY A 578 -8.90 -22.48 -5.42
N THR A 579 -9.01 -21.25 -5.91
CA THR A 579 -8.35 -20.06 -5.34
C THR A 579 -9.22 -19.31 -4.32
N LYS A 580 -10.50 -19.70 -4.18
CA LYS A 580 -11.45 -19.00 -3.30
C LYS A 580 -11.36 -19.46 -1.86
N TYR A 581 -11.58 -18.54 -0.94
CA TYR A 581 -11.78 -18.86 0.47
C TYR A 581 -13.27 -19.12 0.70
N ALA A 582 -13.62 -20.36 1.02
CA ALA A 582 -14.98 -20.75 1.36
C ALA A 582 -15.13 -20.98 2.87
N GLU A 583 -16.36 -20.81 3.38
CA GLU A 583 -16.71 -21.17 4.74
C GLU A 583 -16.44 -22.67 5.00
N ASN A 584 -15.88 -22.99 6.16
CA ASN A 584 -15.66 -24.36 6.58
C ASN A 584 -16.98 -25.05 7.00
N LYS A 585 -17.72 -25.58 6.02
CA LYS A 585 -19.01 -26.24 6.23
C LYS A 585 -18.95 -27.50 7.10
N ILE A 586 -17.76 -28.06 7.35
CA ILE A 586 -17.60 -29.26 8.17
C ILE A 586 -17.91 -28.99 9.63
N GLN A 587 -17.58 -27.78 10.12
CA GLN A 587 -17.95 -27.36 11.47
C GLN A 587 -19.46 -27.46 11.70
N ARG A 588 -20.27 -27.12 10.69
CA ARG A 588 -21.73 -27.26 10.73
C ARG A 588 -22.20 -28.72 10.67
N LEU A 589 -21.52 -29.58 9.92
CA LEU A 589 -21.84 -31.01 9.81
C LEU A 589 -21.59 -31.74 11.14
N LEU A 590 -20.49 -31.38 11.80
CA LEU A 590 -20.00 -32.01 13.02
C LEU A 590 -20.41 -31.28 14.31
N ARG A 591 -21.27 -30.26 14.22
CA ARG A 591 -21.89 -29.63 15.40
C ARG A 591 -22.52 -30.68 16.32
N PRO A 592 -22.52 -30.47 17.64
CA PRO A 592 -23.08 -31.44 18.58
C PRO A 592 -24.57 -31.66 18.31
N ARG A 593 -25.03 -32.91 18.42
CA ARG A 593 -26.42 -33.31 18.23
C ARG A 593 -26.83 -34.37 19.26
N PRO A 594 -28.12 -34.43 19.63
CA PRO A 594 -28.62 -35.41 20.59
C PRO A 594 -28.29 -36.86 20.20
N GLY A 595 -27.81 -37.65 21.17
CA GLY A 595 -27.61 -39.09 21.03
C GLY A 595 -26.49 -39.52 20.06
N ARG A 596 -25.74 -38.56 19.52
CA ARG A 596 -24.68 -38.82 18.55
C ARG A 596 -23.45 -39.41 19.22
N THR A 597 -22.89 -40.45 18.61
CA THR A 597 -21.60 -41.03 18.99
C THR A 597 -20.55 -40.70 17.94
N VAL A 598 -19.42 -40.15 18.37
CA VAL A 598 -18.27 -39.86 17.51
C VAL A 598 -17.08 -40.70 17.95
N THR A 599 -16.50 -41.46 17.03
CA THR A 599 -15.33 -42.30 17.26
C THR A 599 -14.18 -41.80 16.41
N ILE A 600 -13.04 -41.51 17.04
CA ILE A 600 -11.79 -41.17 16.37
C ILE A 600 -10.83 -42.34 16.56
N ARG A 601 -10.42 -42.99 15.48
CA ARG A 601 -9.34 -43.98 15.51
C ARG A 601 -8.01 -43.28 15.35
N MET A 602 -6.98 -43.77 16.04
CA MET A 602 -5.66 -43.16 16.07
C MET A 602 -4.56 -44.22 15.90
N ILE A 603 -3.41 -43.78 15.37
CA ILE A 603 -2.15 -44.51 15.38
C ILE A 603 -1.10 -43.54 15.91
N ASP A 604 -0.38 -43.93 16.96
CA ASP A 604 0.64 -43.07 17.62
C ASP A 604 0.11 -41.67 18.01
N ASP A 605 -1.12 -41.64 18.55
CA ASP A 605 -1.90 -40.44 18.88
C ASP A 605 -2.29 -39.53 17.69
N ILE A 606 -2.02 -39.94 16.45
CA ILE A 606 -2.42 -39.20 15.25
C ILE A 606 -3.78 -39.72 14.78
N PRO A 607 -4.80 -38.85 14.58
CA PRO A 607 -6.09 -39.24 14.05
C PRO A 607 -5.96 -39.93 12.67
N LEU A 608 -6.59 -41.09 12.51
CA LEU A 608 -6.66 -41.85 11.26
C LEU A 608 -8.05 -41.77 10.63
N THR A 609 -9.10 -42.00 11.41
CA THR A 609 -10.48 -41.91 10.92
C THR A 609 -11.38 -41.25 11.95
N LEU A 610 -12.40 -40.52 11.47
CA LEU A 610 -13.50 -40.00 12.26
C LEU A 610 -14.78 -40.67 11.78
N LYS A 611 -15.49 -41.36 12.67
CA LYS A 611 -16.76 -42.01 12.41
C LYS A 611 -17.84 -41.38 13.27
N VAL A 612 -18.95 -41.00 12.65
CA VAL A 612 -20.15 -40.49 13.34
C VAL A 612 -21.27 -41.53 13.20
N VAL A 613 -21.92 -41.88 14.30
CA VAL A 613 -23.05 -42.81 14.36
C VAL A 613 -24.18 -42.17 15.17
N GLY A 614 -25.42 -42.29 14.69
CA GLY A 614 -26.58 -41.60 15.26
C GLY A 614 -26.94 -40.31 14.51
N ALA A 615 -28.06 -39.68 14.87
CA ALA A 615 -28.60 -38.47 14.21
C ALA A 615 -27.68 -37.24 14.31
#